data_AF-A0A0Q3S5N3-F1
#
_entry.id   AF-A0A0Q3S5N3-F1
#
_cell.length_a   1.000
_cell.length_b   1.000
_cell.length_c   1.000
_cell.angle_alpha   90.00
_cell.angle_beta   90.00
_cell.angle_gamma   90.00
#
_symmetry.space_group_name_H-M   'P 1'
#
loop_
_entity.id
_entity.type
_entity.pdbx_description
1 polymer ?
#
loop_
_entity_poly.entity_id
_entity_poly.type
_entity_poly.pdbx_seq_one_letter_code
_entity_poly.pdbx_strand_id
1 'polypeptide(L)'
;MAGSPKTALSLLLVSSSWTLYLRQIGKGTERNQVEMVNSSQPIGFGTIVVNNWAVLDAPLPSATVVAHARGIRPCLMGQHFKQWVSPVQRIKWAIVGGTGELARADGTIKHKLIRSTDVESYRQADIHAFYTPAAVSRTYVKNEISI
;
A
#
# COMPACT_ATOMS: atom_id res chain seq x y z
N MET A 1 -51.38 -15.41 -11.33
CA MET A 1 -50.37 -15.17 -10.28
C MET A 1 -49.01 -15.03 -10.94
N ALA A 2 -48.62 -13.80 -11.28
CA ALA A 2 -47.30 -13.51 -11.85
C ALA A 2 -46.34 -13.23 -10.69
N GLY A 3 -45.30 -14.05 -10.57
CA GLY A 3 -44.26 -13.86 -9.56
C GLY A 3 -43.50 -12.56 -9.81
N SER A 4 -43.43 -11.72 -8.80
CA SER A 4 -42.59 -10.51 -8.78
C SER A 4 -41.13 -10.87 -9.08
N PRO A 5 -40.44 -10.13 -9.97
CA PRO A 5 -39.02 -10.36 -10.20
C PRO A 5 -38.23 -10.02 -8.93
N LYS A 6 -37.45 -10.97 -8.42
CA LYS A 6 -36.42 -10.71 -7.41
C LYS A 6 -35.33 -9.87 -8.06
N THR A 7 -35.35 -8.56 -7.82
CA THR A 7 -34.31 -7.63 -8.27
C THR A 7 -32.97 -8.05 -7.66
N ALA A 8 -32.04 -8.52 -8.48
CA ALA A 8 -30.68 -8.79 -8.04
C ALA A 8 -30.00 -7.45 -7.70
N LEU A 9 -29.61 -7.26 -6.43
CA LEU A 9 -28.78 -6.13 -6.04
C LEU A 9 -27.40 -6.25 -6.71
N SER A 10 -27.11 -5.34 -7.64
CA SER A 10 -25.77 -5.14 -8.18
C SER A 10 -24.92 -4.40 -7.14
N LEU A 11 -23.96 -5.09 -6.53
CA LEU A 11 -22.92 -4.45 -5.72
C LEU A 11 -21.96 -3.72 -6.68
N LEU A 12 -21.94 -2.39 -6.66
CA LEU A 12 -21.03 -1.63 -7.51
C LEU A 12 -19.58 -1.80 -7.01
N LEU A 13 -18.81 -2.66 -7.67
CA LEU A 13 -17.37 -2.77 -7.48
C LEU A 13 -16.67 -1.63 -8.23
N VAL A 14 -15.86 -0.85 -7.52
CA VAL A 14 -15.03 0.20 -8.11
C VAL A 14 -13.64 -0.38 -8.33
N SER A 15 -13.08 -0.15 -9.52
CA SER A 15 -11.68 -0.44 -9.84
C SER A 15 -10.92 0.87 -9.99
N SER A 16 -9.75 0.99 -9.37
CA SER A 16 -8.90 2.19 -9.45
C SER A 16 -7.42 1.82 -9.57
N SER A 17 -6.67 2.68 -10.25
CA SER A 17 -5.23 2.56 -10.45
C SER A 17 -4.52 3.85 -10.10
N TRP A 18 -3.42 3.76 -9.37
CA TRP A 18 -2.57 4.90 -9.01
C TRP A 18 -1.10 4.56 -9.17
N THR A 19 -0.31 5.54 -9.60
CA THR A 19 1.15 5.49 -9.52
C THR A 19 1.59 6.54 -8.51
N LEU A 20 2.14 6.09 -7.39
CA LEU A 20 2.59 6.93 -6.27
C LEU A 20 4.03 6.57 -5.88
N TYR A 21 4.65 7.37 -5.02
CA TYR A 21 6.06 7.22 -4.67
C TYR A 21 6.30 7.20 -3.17
N LEU A 22 6.85 6.10 -2.67
CA LEU A 22 7.26 5.95 -1.28
C LEU A 22 8.63 6.58 -1.07
N ARG A 23 8.74 7.57 -0.18
CA ARG A 23 10.01 8.21 0.20
C ARG A 23 10.50 7.65 1.54
N GLN A 24 11.61 6.92 1.49
CA GLN A 24 12.24 6.27 2.64
C GLN A 24 13.50 7.04 3.01
N ILE A 25 13.60 7.57 4.23
CA ILE A 25 14.74 8.36 4.71
C ILE A 25 15.34 7.60 5.89
N GLY A 26 16.50 6.98 5.67
CA GLY A 26 17.14 6.08 6.64
C GLY A 26 18.12 6.77 7.58
N LYS A 27 18.61 7.97 7.24
CA LYS A 27 19.64 8.70 7.99
C LYS A 27 19.30 10.18 8.14
N GLY A 28 20.00 10.85 9.05
CA GLY A 28 19.82 12.28 9.31
C GLY A 28 18.66 12.58 10.26
N THR A 29 18.42 13.88 10.50
CA THR A 29 17.35 14.37 11.38
C THR A 29 15.97 14.08 10.81
N GLU A 30 15.84 14.07 9.49
CA GLU A 30 14.58 13.83 8.77
C GLU A 30 14.27 12.33 8.56
N ARG A 31 14.98 11.43 9.24
CA ARG A 31 14.74 10.00 9.10
C ARG A 31 13.29 9.65 9.45
N ASN A 32 12.67 8.83 8.62
CA ASN A 32 11.26 8.44 8.77
C ASN A 32 11.09 6.94 8.99
N GLN A 33 12.16 6.29 9.46
CA GLN A 33 12.20 4.91 9.88
C GLN A 33 13.29 4.71 10.94
N VAL A 34 13.11 3.70 11.79
CA VAL A 34 14.04 3.32 12.86
C VAL A 34 14.10 1.80 12.97
N GLU A 35 15.31 1.27 13.15
CA GLU A 35 15.54 -0.11 13.59
C GLU A 35 15.15 -0.19 15.08
N MET A 36 14.03 -0.86 15.36
CA MET A 36 13.50 -1.01 16.72
C MET A 36 14.11 -2.25 17.40
N VAL A 37 14.34 -3.31 16.63
CA VAL A 37 15.04 -4.52 17.09
C VAL A 37 16.23 -4.72 16.19
N ASN A 38 17.42 -4.64 16.77
CA ASN A 38 18.67 -4.89 16.07
C ASN A 38 18.99 -6.38 16.07
N SER A 39 19.65 -6.86 15.02
CA SER A 39 20.14 -8.23 14.91
C SER A 39 21.56 -8.23 14.38
N SER A 40 22.43 -9.04 14.99
CA SER A 40 23.78 -9.31 14.50
C SER A 40 23.85 -10.52 13.56
N GLN A 41 22.71 -11.15 13.28
CA GLN A 41 22.66 -12.26 12.32
C GLN A 41 23.09 -11.76 10.95
N PRO A 42 23.70 -12.62 10.12
CA PRO A 42 24.14 -12.26 8.79
C PRO A 42 23.06 -11.47 8.06
N ILE A 43 23.50 -10.47 7.30
CA ILE A 43 22.66 -9.71 6.37
C ILE A 43 21.45 -8.99 7.01
N GLY A 44 21.40 -8.86 8.34
CA GLY A 44 20.32 -8.20 9.08
C GLY A 44 19.08 -9.08 9.27
N PHE A 45 19.22 -10.41 9.17
CA PHE A 45 18.12 -11.34 9.42
C PHE A 45 17.55 -11.12 10.83
N GLY A 46 16.23 -10.94 10.94
CA GLY A 46 15.55 -10.70 12.21
C GLY A 46 15.57 -9.26 12.69
N THR A 47 16.23 -8.33 11.99
CA THR A 47 16.08 -6.90 12.27
C THR A 47 14.63 -6.46 12.01
N ILE A 48 14.07 -5.65 12.90
CA ILE A 48 12.72 -5.10 12.78
C ILE A 48 12.80 -3.59 12.61
N VAL A 49 12.30 -3.09 11.48
CA VAL A 49 12.24 -1.66 11.17
C VAL A 49 10.81 -1.16 11.28
N VAL A 50 10.58 -0.08 12.02
CA VAL A 50 9.31 0.65 12.02
C VAL A 50 9.42 1.85 11.09
N ASN A 51 8.42 2.11 10.26
CA ASN A 51 8.42 3.22 9.31
C ASN A 51 7.16 4.09 9.35
N ASN A 52 7.36 5.34 8.94
CA ASN A 52 6.33 6.31 8.57
C ASN A 52 6.74 7.00 7.27
N TRP A 53 6.66 6.29 6.15
CA TRP A 53 7.10 6.81 4.87
C TRP A 53 6.08 7.76 4.27
N ALA A 54 6.53 8.91 3.78
CA ALA A 54 5.68 9.77 2.97
C ALA A 54 5.35 9.08 1.64
N VAL A 55 4.09 9.17 1.21
CA VAL A 55 3.61 8.76 -0.10
C VAL A 55 3.40 10.02 -0.92
N LEU A 56 4.09 10.12 -2.05
CA LEU A 56 4.14 11.31 -2.89
C LEU A 56 3.44 11.08 -4.23
N ASP A 57 2.96 12.16 -4.83
CA ASP A 57 2.39 12.19 -6.19
C ASP A 57 3.46 12.23 -7.31
N ALA A 58 4.70 12.60 -6.97
CA ALA A 58 5.85 12.61 -7.88
C ALA A 58 7.14 12.12 -7.18
N PRO A 59 8.15 11.62 -7.92
CA PRO A 59 9.39 11.11 -7.36
C PRO A 59 10.41 12.22 -7.03
N LEU A 60 9.94 13.30 -6.39
CA LEU A 60 10.73 14.49 -6.09
C LEU A 60 10.66 14.83 -4.59
N PRO A 61 11.74 15.37 -3.99
CA PRO A 61 11.71 15.75 -2.58
C PRO A 61 10.62 16.77 -2.20
N SER A 62 10.24 17.63 -3.14
CA SER A 62 9.24 18.70 -2.96
C SER A 62 7.82 18.32 -3.41
N ALA A 63 7.60 17.06 -3.78
CA ALA A 63 6.30 16.57 -4.24
C ALA A 63 5.25 16.57 -3.11
N THR A 64 3.97 16.57 -3.49
CA THR A 64 2.87 16.61 -2.53
C THR A 64 2.81 15.31 -1.74
N VAL A 65 2.74 15.40 -0.42
CA VAL A 65 2.44 14.24 0.43
C VAL A 65 0.93 13.96 0.35
N VAL A 66 0.56 12.85 -0.28
CA VAL A 66 -0.85 12.44 -0.44
C VAL A 66 -1.29 11.38 0.57
N ALA A 67 -0.34 10.68 1.21
CA ALA A 67 -0.60 9.70 2.25
C ALA A 67 0.69 9.38 3.06
N HIS A 68 0.55 8.50 4.05
CA HIS A 68 1.67 7.90 4.76
C HIS A 68 1.57 6.37 4.79
N ALA A 69 2.67 5.70 4.42
CA ALA A 69 2.82 4.26 4.59
C ALA A 69 3.47 3.96 5.94
N ARG A 70 2.67 3.48 6.88
CA ARG A 70 3.06 3.22 8.27
C ARG A 70 3.03 1.73 8.56
N GLY A 71 4.05 1.22 9.25
CA GLY A 71 4.06 -0.18 9.64
C GLY A 71 5.43 -0.69 10.06
N ILE A 72 5.51 -2.02 10.10
CA ILE A 72 6.70 -2.78 10.48
C ILE A 72 7.20 -3.55 9.27
N ARG A 73 8.51 -3.55 9.06
CA ARG A 73 9.17 -4.36 8.04
C ARG A 73 10.27 -5.19 8.67
N PRO A 74 10.04 -6.51 8.82
CA PRO A 74 11.10 -7.41 9.22
C PRO A 74 12.05 -7.66 8.05
N CYS A 75 13.35 -7.72 8.35
CA CYS A 75 14.37 -8.21 7.44
C CYS A 75 14.40 -9.74 7.53
N LEU A 76 13.60 -10.42 6.71
CA LEU A 76 13.46 -11.90 6.74
C LEU A 76 14.44 -12.63 5.82
N MET A 77 14.93 -11.97 4.79
CA MET A 77 16.01 -12.45 3.94
C MET A 77 16.89 -11.22 3.71
N GLY A 78 18.13 -11.29 4.15
CA GLY A 78 18.88 -10.07 4.41
C GLY A 78 19.27 -9.23 3.18
N GLN A 79 19.99 -8.14 3.44
CA GLN A 79 20.18 -7.02 2.50
C GLN A 79 20.81 -7.39 1.13
N HIS A 80 21.44 -8.56 0.99
CA HIS A 80 22.08 -9.04 -0.25
C HIS A 80 21.14 -9.74 -1.25
N PHE A 81 19.90 -10.08 -0.87
CA PHE A 81 18.92 -10.61 -1.83
C PHE A 81 18.57 -9.58 -2.92
N LYS A 82 18.90 -8.30 -2.73
CA LYS A 82 18.74 -7.25 -3.74
C LYS A 82 19.62 -7.44 -4.99
N GLN A 83 20.71 -8.22 -4.93
CA GLN A 83 21.62 -8.43 -6.07
C GLN A 83 21.44 -9.77 -6.81
N TRP A 84 20.92 -10.82 -6.17
CA TRP A 84 20.93 -12.18 -6.74
C TRP A 84 19.58 -12.70 -7.25
N VAL A 85 18.45 -12.04 -6.94
CA VAL A 85 17.30 -12.14 -7.84
C VAL A 85 17.51 -11.15 -8.98
N SER A 86 17.72 -11.72 -10.18
CA SER A 86 17.88 -11.06 -11.47
C SER A 86 16.89 -9.89 -11.69
N PRO A 87 17.18 -8.94 -12.61
CA PRO A 87 16.54 -7.61 -12.70
C PRO A 87 15.03 -7.58 -13.09
N VAL A 88 14.33 -8.71 -12.98
CA VAL A 88 12.99 -8.95 -13.54
C VAL A 88 11.98 -9.44 -12.48
N GLN A 89 12.24 -9.31 -11.18
CA GLN A 89 11.17 -9.52 -10.19
C GLN A 89 10.36 -8.25 -9.98
N ARG A 90 9.21 -8.18 -10.65
CA ARG A 90 8.09 -7.30 -10.28
C ARG A 90 7.59 -7.76 -8.91
N ILE A 91 8.25 -7.32 -7.83
CA ILE A 91 7.80 -7.59 -6.47
C ILE A 91 6.40 -6.98 -6.34
N LYS A 92 5.44 -7.81 -5.95
CA LYS A 92 4.05 -7.45 -5.76
C LYS A 92 3.70 -7.62 -4.30
N TRP A 93 3.03 -6.63 -3.73
CA TRP A 93 2.30 -6.78 -2.47
C TRP A 93 0.82 -7.00 -2.76
N ALA A 94 0.17 -7.80 -1.93
CA ALA A 94 -1.28 -7.92 -1.93
C ALA A 94 -1.90 -6.76 -1.13
N ILE A 95 -3.04 -6.26 -1.61
CA ILE A 95 -3.94 -5.42 -0.80
C ILE A 95 -4.87 -6.40 -0.11
N VAL A 96 -4.82 -6.45 1.22
CA VAL A 96 -5.56 -7.44 2.03
C VAL A 96 -6.81 -6.86 2.69
N GLY A 97 -7.11 -5.59 2.43
CA GLY A 97 -8.25 -4.88 3.00
C GLY A 97 -8.12 -3.37 2.85
N GLY A 98 -9.17 -2.67 3.29
CA GLY A 98 -9.21 -1.22 3.37
C GLY A 98 -10.41 -0.74 4.18
N THR A 99 -10.44 0.56 4.49
CA THR A 99 -11.49 1.20 5.30
C THR A 99 -11.98 2.48 4.61
N GLY A 100 -13.09 3.05 5.09
CA GLY A 100 -13.64 4.30 4.55
C GLY A 100 -14.06 4.16 3.08
N GLU A 101 -13.57 5.07 2.24
CA GLU A 101 -13.82 5.03 0.78
C GLU A 101 -13.25 3.77 0.12
N LEU A 102 -12.20 3.18 0.70
CA LEU A 102 -11.55 1.95 0.26
C LEU A 102 -12.02 0.74 1.06
N ALA A 103 -13.23 0.77 1.63
CA ALA A 103 -13.77 -0.34 2.39
C ALA A 103 -13.77 -1.63 1.55
N ARG A 104 -13.27 -2.72 2.16
CA ARG A 104 -13.15 -4.05 1.52
C ARG A 104 -12.22 -4.07 0.31
N ALA A 105 -11.23 -3.18 0.27
CA ALA A 105 -10.28 -3.16 -0.84
C ALA A 105 -9.47 -4.46 -0.94
N ASP A 106 -9.36 -4.99 -2.15
CA ASP A 106 -8.41 -6.04 -2.54
C ASP A 106 -7.63 -5.61 -3.79
N GLY A 107 -6.56 -6.33 -4.12
CA GLY A 107 -5.76 -6.05 -5.32
C GLY A 107 -4.26 -6.19 -5.12
N THR A 108 -3.49 -5.42 -5.89
CA THR A 108 -2.03 -5.55 -5.93
C THR A 108 -1.31 -4.22 -5.96
N ILE A 109 -0.11 -4.20 -5.39
CA ILE A 109 0.85 -3.10 -5.49
C ILE A 109 2.11 -3.64 -6.12
N LYS A 110 2.44 -3.23 -7.35
CA LYS A 110 3.76 -3.48 -7.92
C LYS A 110 4.68 -2.39 -7.42
N HIS A 111 5.90 -2.73 -7.02
CA HIS A 111 6.83 -1.71 -6.57
C HIS A 111 8.21 -1.81 -7.20
N LYS A 112 8.82 -0.64 -7.45
CA LYS A 112 10.14 -0.54 -8.08
C LYS A 112 10.96 0.53 -7.39
N LEU A 113 12.21 0.21 -7.05
CA LEU A 113 13.17 1.21 -6.60
C LEU A 113 13.57 2.07 -7.81
N ILE A 114 13.34 3.38 -7.74
CA ILE A 114 13.61 4.31 -8.85
C ILE A 114 14.80 5.22 -8.59
N ARG A 115 15.08 5.51 -7.31
CA ARG A 115 16.23 6.31 -6.87
C ARG A 115 16.67 5.83 -5.50
N SER A 116 17.97 5.75 -5.27
CA SER A 116 18.55 5.48 -3.95
C SER A 116 19.82 6.30 -3.78
N THR A 117 19.93 6.98 -2.67
CA THR A 117 21.16 7.59 -2.16
C THR A 117 21.57 6.86 -0.87
N ASP A 118 22.59 7.38 -0.20
CA ASP A 118 23.04 6.94 1.12
C ASP A 118 22.10 7.39 2.26
N VAL A 119 21.26 8.40 2.01
CA VAL A 119 20.30 8.98 2.96
C VAL A 119 18.87 8.53 2.70
N GLU A 120 18.43 8.59 1.45
CA GLU A 120 17.03 8.37 1.09
C GLU A 120 16.86 7.50 -0.17
N SER A 121 15.67 6.92 -0.30
CA SER A 121 15.29 6.19 -1.51
C SER A 121 13.83 6.43 -1.87
N TYR A 122 13.56 6.40 -3.16
CA TYR A 122 12.23 6.51 -3.73
C TYR A 122 11.85 5.19 -4.37
N ARG A 123 10.67 4.69 -4.01
CA ARG A 123 10.09 3.49 -4.59
C ARG A 123 8.74 3.84 -5.22
N GLN A 124 8.64 3.67 -6.53
CA GLN A 124 7.36 3.73 -7.21
C GLN A 124 6.47 2.58 -6.73
N ALA A 125 5.20 2.87 -6.49
CA ALA A 125 4.14 1.95 -6.14
C ALA A 125 3.01 2.11 -7.16
N ASP A 126 2.85 1.13 -8.04
CA ASP A 126 1.71 1.04 -8.95
C ASP A 126 0.64 0.20 -8.25
N ILE A 127 -0.38 0.90 -7.75
CA ILE A 127 -1.47 0.35 -6.95
C ILE A 127 -2.64 0.09 -7.89
N HIS A 128 -3.17 -1.13 -7.87
CA HIS A 128 -4.41 -1.50 -8.53
C HIS A 128 -5.34 -2.11 -7.49
N ALA A 129 -6.46 -1.44 -7.20
CA ALA A 129 -7.39 -1.84 -6.15
C ALA A 129 -8.82 -1.99 -6.67
N PHE A 130 -9.54 -2.95 -6.10
CA PHE A 130 -10.97 -3.16 -6.25
C PHE A 130 -11.63 -2.96 -4.89
N TYR A 131 -12.71 -2.19 -4.80
CA TYR A 131 -13.35 -1.88 -3.51
C TYR A 131 -14.82 -1.49 -3.67
N THR A 132 -15.56 -1.46 -2.55
CA THR A 132 -16.95 -0.98 -2.51
C THR A 132 -17.04 0.25 -1.60
N PRO A 133 -17.30 1.44 -2.16
CA PRO A 133 -17.39 2.66 -1.35
C PRO A 133 -18.52 2.59 -0.31
N ALA A 134 -18.26 3.07 0.91
CA ALA A 134 -19.25 3.07 1.99
C ALA A 134 -20.49 3.97 1.72
N ALA A 135 -20.36 4.97 0.84
CA ALA A 135 -21.50 5.81 0.43
C ALA A 135 -22.54 5.03 -0.39
N VAL A 136 -22.09 4.02 -1.14
CA VAL A 136 -22.96 3.14 -1.92
C VAL A 136 -23.77 2.26 -0.97
N SER A 137 -23.14 1.62 0.03
CA SER A 137 -23.86 0.78 1.00
C SER A 137 -24.90 1.54 1.84
N ARG A 138 -24.63 2.80 2.22
CA ARG A 138 -25.54 3.60 3.06
C ARG A 138 -26.81 4.04 2.30
N THR A 139 -26.73 4.20 0.99
CA THR A 139 -27.89 4.53 0.14
C THR A 139 -28.82 3.33 -0.02
N TYR A 140 -28.28 2.11 -0.09
CA TYR A 140 -29.08 0.87 -0.08
C TYR A 140 -29.85 0.69 1.23
N VAL A 141 -29.20 0.87 2.40
CA VAL A 141 -29.86 0.72 3.70
C VAL A 141 -31.03 1.70 3.88
N LYS A 142 -30.91 2.93 3.37
CA LYS A 142 -32.00 3.92 3.43
C LYS A 142 -33.24 3.54 2.61
N ASN A 143 -33.08 2.75 1.54
CA ASN A 143 -34.19 2.37 0.66
C ASN A 143 -34.94 1.11 1.15
N GLU A 144 -34.44 0.42 2.17
CA GLU A 144 -35.10 -0.76 2.78
C GLU A 144 -35.78 -0.44 4.13
N ILE A 145 -35.63 0.78 4.65
CA ILE A 145 -36.25 1.22 5.91
C ILE A 145 -37.17 2.41 5.62
N SER A 146 -38.29 2.11 4.97
CA SER A 146 -39.51 2.91 5.02
C SER A 146 -40.63 1.96 5.42
N ILE A 147 -40.93 1.91 6.72
CA ILE A 147 -42.12 1.24 7.27
C ILE A 147 -43.18 2.31 7.49
#